data_AF-A0A1C9CUT5-F1
#
_entry.id   AF-A0A1C9CUT5-F1
#
_cell.length_a   1.000
_cell.length_b   1.000
_cell.length_c   1.000
_cell.angle_alpha   90.00
_cell.angle_beta   90.00
_cell.angle_gamma   90.00
#
_symmetry.space_group_name_H-M   'P 1'
#
loop_
_entity.id
_entity.type
_entity.pdbx_description
1 polymer ?
#
loop_
_entity_poly.entity_id
_entity_poly.type
_entity_poly.pdbx_seq_one_letter_code
_entity_poly.pdbx_strand_id
1 'polypeptide(L)'
;ILEFYQQFTCVGGGPVFSESLCKELQKKFFQQRCELGRIGRLNMNQRLNLDIPHNNTFLLPRDILAAADHLIGMKFGMGTLDDMNHLKNKRIRSVADLLQDQFGLALIRLENVVRGTICGAIRHKLIPTPQNLVTSTPLTTTYESFFGLHPLSQVLDRTNPLTQIVHGRKSSYLGPGGLTGRTASFRIRDIHPSHYGRICPIDTSEGINVGLIGSLTIHAKIGHLGSLESPFYEISARSKKVRMLYLSPNRDEYYMIAAG
;
A
#
# COMPACT_ATOMS: atom_id res chain seq x y z
N ILE A 1 4.59 30.19 -5.60
CA ILE A 1 5.64 29.15 -5.81
C ILE A 1 6.88 29.45 -4.95
N LEU A 2 7.47 30.65 -5.04
CA LEU A 2 8.61 31.04 -4.19
C LEU A 2 8.30 31.05 -2.69
N GLU A 3 7.14 31.58 -2.28
CA GLU A 3 6.68 31.52 -0.89
C GLU A 3 6.46 30.08 -0.42
N PHE A 4 5.90 29.22 -1.29
CA PHE A 4 5.76 27.79 -1.01
C PHE A 4 7.13 27.12 -0.82
N TYR A 5 8.13 27.47 -1.63
CA TYR A 5 9.49 26.97 -1.49
C TYR A 5 10.17 27.44 -0.21
N GLN A 6 9.98 28.71 0.17
CA GLN A 6 10.49 29.28 1.44
C GLN A 6 9.90 28.53 2.65
N GLN A 7 8.59 28.29 2.65
CA GLN A 7 7.92 27.52 3.69
C GLN A 7 8.37 26.05 3.73
N PHE A 8 8.61 25.45 2.57
CA PHE A 8 8.99 24.04 2.48
C PHE A 8 10.47 23.77 2.84
N THR A 9 11.36 24.72 2.62
CA THR A 9 12.81 24.55 2.85
C THR A 9 13.32 25.14 4.17
N CYS A 10 12.49 25.89 4.91
CA CYS A 10 12.87 26.57 6.15
C CYS A 10 14.18 27.37 6.04
N VAL A 11 14.51 27.88 4.84
CA VAL A 11 15.74 28.67 4.64
C VAL A 11 15.44 30.12 5.03
N GLY A 12 16.03 30.57 6.12
CA GLY A 12 16.02 31.97 6.55
C GLY A 12 16.90 32.82 5.62
N GLY A 13 16.28 33.43 4.61
CA GLY A 13 16.93 34.36 3.69
C GLY A 13 16.13 34.52 2.40
N GLY A 14 15.87 35.76 1.99
CA GLY A 14 15.16 36.07 0.76
C GLY A 14 15.89 35.46 -0.46
N PRO A 15 15.24 34.62 -1.27
CA PRO A 15 15.89 33.95 -2.38
C PRO A 15 16.11 34.95 -3.53
N VAL A 16 17.34 35.07 -3.98
CA VAL A 16 17.66 35.69 -5.27
C VAL A 16 17.30 34.68 -6.35
N PHE A 17 16.52 35.10 -7.35
CA PHE A 17 16.12 34.23 -8.45
C PHE A 17 17.36 33.77 -9.23
N SER A 18 17.74 32.50 -9.10
CA SER A 18 18.89 31.91 -9.79
C SER A 18 18.46 30.72 -10.64
N GLU A 19 19.19 30.48 -11.72
CA GLU A 19 18.99 29.32 -12.59
C GLU A 19 19.14 27.98 -11.83
N SER A 20 19.97 27.97 -10.76
CA SER A 20 20.14 26.83 -9.86
C SER A 20 18.88 26.54 -9.04
N LEU A 21 18.19 27.57 -8.55
CA LEU A 21 16.94 27.42 -7.80
C LEU A 21 15.80 26.92 -8.68
N CYS A 22 15.74 27.37 -9.94
CA CYS A 22 14.76 26.88 -10.91
C CYS A 22 15.00 25.40 -11.27
N LYS A 23 16.26 24.99 -11.45
CA LYS A 23 16.64 23.57 -11.62
C LYS A 23 16.33 22.73 -10.38
N GLU A 24 16.55 23.26 -9.17
CA GLU A 24 16.21 22.55 -7.93
C GLU A 24 14.70 22.40 -7.75
N LEU A 25 13.93 23.46 -8.03
CA LEU A 25 12.47 23.43 -8.06
C LEU A 25 11.96 22.42 -9.08
N GLN A 26 12.49 22.42 -10.32
CA GLN A 26 12.18 21.40 -11.32
C GLN A 26 12.51 19.99 -10.82
N LYS A 27 13.66 19.80 -10.20
CA LYS A 27 14.11 18.51 -9.67
C LYS A 27 13.34 18.04 -8.42
N LYS A 28 12.74 18.94 -7.65
CA LYS A 28 11.96 18.60 -6.44
C LYS A 28 10.48 18.44 -6.73
N PHE A 29 9.91 19.30 -7.57
CA PHE A 29 8.48 19.31 -7.88
C PHE A 29 8.12 18.50 -9.14
N PHE A 30 8.99 18.47 -10.15
CA PHE A 30 8.66 17.93 -11.47
C PHE A 30 9.42 16.64 -11.82
N GLN A 31 10.51 16.30 -11.12
CA GLN A 31 10.97 14.92 -11.10
C GLN A 31 9.94 14.11 -10.31
N GLN A 32 9.27 13.17 -10.99
CA GLN A 32 8.22 12.33 -10.44
C GLN A 32 8.75 11.43 -9.32
N ARG A 33 8.84 11.96 -8.10
CA ARG A 33 9.24 11.20 -6.91
C ARG A 33 8.06 10.50 -6.23
N CYS A 34 6.84 10.87 -6.59
CA CYS A 34 5.63 10.29 -6.02
C CYS A 34 5.04 9.30 -7.01
N GLU A 35 5.36 8.02 -6.80
CA GLU A 35 4.71 6.92 -7.46
C GLU A 35 3.46 6.52 -6.66
N LEU A 36 2.29 6.60 -7.30
CA LEU A 36 1.01 6.11 -6.80
C LEU A 36 0.90 4.59 -6.93
N GLY A 37 1.61 4.01 -7.90
CA GLY A 37 1.43 2.64 -8.34
C GLY A 37 0.09 2.43 -9.06
N ARG A 38 -0.15 1.21 -9.54
CA ARG A 38 -1.37 0.86 -10.29
C ARG A 38 -2.65 1.06 -9.47
N ILE A 39 -2.59 0.68 -8.18
CA ILE A 39 -3.76 0.75 -7.28
C ILE A 39 -4.03 2.20 -6.87
N GLY A 40 -2.98 2.98 -6.55
CA GLY A 40 -3.15 4.40 -6.23
C GLY A 40 -3.74 5.17 -7.42
N ARG A 41 -3.27 4.90 -8.65
CA ARG A 41 -3.85 5.46 -9.88
C ARG A 41 -5.32 5.07 -10.05
N LEU A 42 -5.67 3.79 -9.88
CA LEU A 42 -7.07 3.33 -9.97
C LEU A 42 -7.97 4.06 -8.95
N ASN A 43 -7.53 4.14 -7.69
CA ASN A 43 -8.31 4.76 -6.62
C ASN A 43 -8.47 6.27 -6.85
N MET A 44 -7.41 6.96 -7.29
CA MET A 44 -7.48 8.39 -7.64
C MET A 44 -8.45 8.64 -8.78
N ASN A 45 -8.37 7.83 -9.85
CA ASN A 45 -9.27 7.96 -10.98
C ASN A 45 -10.73 7.74 -10.59
N GLN A 46 -11.01 6.71 -9.79
CA GLN A 46 -12.37 6.41 -9.32
C GLN A 46 -12.91 7.51 -8.40
N ARG A 47 -12.08 8.03 -7.48
CA ARG A 47 -12.53 9.04 -6.50
C ARG A 47 -12.73 10.41 -7.12
N LEU A 48 -11.85 10.81 -8.05
CA LEU A 48 -11.84 12.14 -8.67
C LEU A 48 -12.51 12.16 -10.05
N ASN A 49 -13.13 11.05 -10.48
CA ASN A 49 -13.74 10.89 -11.80
C ASN A 49 -12.78 11.28 -12.95
N LEU A 50 -11.55 10.77 -12.89
CA LEU A 50 -10.52 11.03 -13.91
C LEU A 50 -10.38 9.84 -14.87
N ASP A 51 -10.29 10.14 -16.15
CA ASP A 51 -9.97 9.16 -17.19
C ASP A 51 -8.49 9.26 -17.58
N ILE A 52 -7.63 8.73 -16.71
CA ILE A 52 -6.18 8.68 -16.91
C ILE A 52 -5.75 7.21 -17.05
N PRO A 53 -4.92 6.83 -18.02
CA PRO A 53 -4.50 5.44 -18.18
C PRO A 53 -3.87 4.85 -16.92
N HIS A 54 -4.26 3.63 -16.57
CA HIS A 54 -3.78 2.88 -15.40
C HIS A 54 -2.27 2.62 -15.41
N ASN A 55 -1.64 2.66 -16.59
CA ASN A 55 -0.19 2.52 -16.75
C ASN A 55 0.58 3.75 -16.25
N ASN A 56 -0.08 4.90 -16.08
CA ASN A 56 0.55 6.09 -15.55
C ASN A 56 0.56 6.03 -14.00
N THR A 57 1.62 5.47 -13.45
CA THR A 57 1.76 5.24 -12.00
C THR A 57 2.23 6.46 -11.23
N PHE A 58 2.56 7.57 -11.87
CA PHE A 58 3.05 8.77 -11.21
C PHE A 58 1.96 9.81 -11.02
N LEU A 59 2.08 10.64 -9.97
CA LEU A 59 1.18 11.76 -9.73
C LEU A 59 1.32 12.82 -10.84
N LEU A 60 0.18 13.31 -11.35
CA LEU A 60 0.10 14.33 -12.39
C LEU A 60 -0.43 15.65 -11.82
N PRO A 61 -0.08 16.82 -12.41
CA PRO A 61 -0.67 18.10 -12.01
C PRO A 61 -2.20 18.11 -12.06
N ARG A 62 -2.79 17.40 -13.03
CA ARG A 62 -4.26 17.25 -13.15
C ARG A 62 -4.88 16.57 -11.94
N ASP A 63 -4.19 15.61 -11.33
CA ASP A 63 -4.68 14.92 -10.13
C ASP A 63 -4.81 15.89 -8.96
N ILE A 64 -3.83 16.79 -8.81
CA ILE A 64 -3.79 17.79 -7.73
C ILE A 64 -4.92 18.80 -7.90
N LEU A 65 -5.14 19.29 -9.12
CA LEU A 65 -6.21 20.24 -9.42
C LEU A 65 -7.59 19.59 -9.16
N ALA A 66 -7.82 18.39 -9.66
CA ALA A 66 -9.07 17.67 -9.43
C ALA A 66 -9.30 17.35 -7.95
N ALA A 67 -8.25 17.01 -7.19
CA ALA A 67 -8.35 16.83 -5.75
C ALA A 67 -8.71 18.13 -5.01
N ALA A 68 -8.14 19.27 -5.42
CA ALA A 68 -8.48 20.57 -4.86
C ALA A 68 -9.94 20.95 -5.14
N ASP A 69 -10.40 20.78 -6.38
CA ASP A 69 -11.79 21.02 -6.76
C ASP A 69 -12.75 20.12 -5.98
N HIS A 70 -12.42 18.84 -5.82
CA HIS A 70 -13.19 17.89 -5.01
C HIS A 70 -13.28 18.34 -3.55
N LEU A 71 -12.17 18.77 -2.95
CA LEU A 71 -12.15 19.28 -1.57
C LEU A 71 -13.00 20.54 -1.39
N ILE A 72 -12.98 21.44 -2.38
CA ILE A 72 -13.84 22.64 -2.39
C ILE A 72 -15.31 22.21 -2.46
N GLY A 73 -15.66 21.30 -3.37
CA GLY A 73 -17.02 20.74 -3.48
C GLY A 73 -17.51 20.12 -2.16
N MET A 74 -16.67 19.32 -1.50
CA MET A 74 -16.96 18.72 -0.20
C MET A 74 -17.27 19.78 0.87
N LYS A 75 -16.57 20.92 0.87
CA LYS A 75 -16.85 22.03 1.79
C LYS A 75 -18.23 22.65 1.57
N PHE A 76 -18.72 22.64 0.33
CA PHE A 76 -20.08 23.10 -0.03
C PHE A 76 -21.14 21.98 0.08
N GLY A 77 -20.82 20.83 0.68
CA GLY A 77 -21.75 19.72 0.85
C GLY A 77 -21.97 18.88 -0.41
N MET A 78 -21.17 19.06 -1.45
CA MET A 78 -21.19 18.23 -2.65
C MET A 78 -20.34 16.97 -2.42
N GLY A 79 -20.97 15.89 -1.96
CA GLY A 79 -20.35 14.58 -1.80
C GLY A 79 -20.41 14.02 -0.38
N THR A 80 -19.81 12.84 -0.18
CA THR A 80 -19.76 12.13 1.11
C THR A 80 -18.32 11.95 1.58
N LEU A 81 -18.13 12.07 2.90
CA LEU A 81 -16.84 11.83 3.55
C LEU A 81 -16.51 10.34 3.48
N ASP A 82 -15.24 10.03 3.23
CA ASP A 82 -14.77 8.65 3.19
C ASP A 82 -14.65 8.08 4.60
N ASP A 83 -15.19 6.87 4.79
CA ASP A 83 -14.94 6.10 6.01
C ASP A 83 -13.61 5.37 5.91
N MET A 84 -12.61 5.87 6.65
CA MET A 84 -11.27 5.28 6.73
C MET A 84 -11.26 3.84 7.23
N ASN A 85 -12.25 3.43 8.04
CA ASN A 85 -12.32 2.09 8.61
C ASN A 85 -12.90 1.06 7.64
N HIS A 86 -13.62 1.50 6.61
CA HIS A 86 -14.21 0.61 5.62
C HIS A 86 -13.12 -0.21 4.91
N LEU A 87 -13.31 -1.53 4.77
CA LEU A 87 -12.34 -2.41 4.10
C LEU A 87 -12.11 -2.07 2.62
N LYS A 88 -12.94 -1.21 2.02
CA LYS A 88 -12.68 -0.69 0.67
C LYS A 88 -11.47 0.22 0.60
N ASN A 89 -11.19 0.92 1.69
CA ASN A 89 -10.09 1.86 1.83
C ASN A 89 -8.84 1.19 2.43
N LYS A 90 -8.87 -0.15 2.57
CA LYS A 90 -7.79 -0.95 3.15
C LYS A 90 -7.39 -2.04 2.16
N ARG A 91 -6.08 -2.25 2.03
CA ARG A 91 -5.50 -3.28 1.17
C ARG A 91 -4.70 -4.23 2.03
N ILE A 92 -4.87 -5.53 1.80
CA ILE A 92 -3.99 -6.55 2.36
C ILE A 92 -2.71 -6.58 1.55
N ARG A 93 -1.58 -6.41 2.25
CA ARG A 93 -0.25 -6.66 1.70
C ARG A 93 0.17 -8.07 2.03
N SER A 94 0.45 -8.85 1.00
CA SER A 94 0.99 -10.21 1.14
C SER A 94 2.51 -10.18 1.38
N VAL A 95 3.08 -11.33 1.73
CA VAL A 95 4.54 -11.49 1.80
C VAL A 95 5.20 -11.14 0.46
N ALA A 96 4.56 -11.46 -0.67
CA ALA A 96 5.08 -11.11 -1.99
C ALA A 96 5.16 -9.58 -2.19
N ASP A 97 4.15 -8.83 -1.76
CA ASP A 97 4.16 -7.36 -1.84
C ASP A 97 5.27 -6.75 -0.99
N LEU A 98 5.55 -7.32 0.19
CA LEU A 98 6.60 -6.83 1.07
C LEU A 98 7.99 -7.16 0.53
N LEU A 99 8.16 -8.37 0.00
CA LEU A 99 9.42 -8.79 -0.63
C LEU A 99 9.69 -8.03 -1.92
N GLN A 100 8.67 -7.65 -2.69
CA GLN A 100 8.82 -6.83 -3.88
C GLN A 100 9.42 -5.45 -3.55
N ASP A 101 8.96 -4.80 -2.46
CA ASP A 101 9.55 -3.54 -1.99
C ASP A 101 11.02 -3.73 -1.59
N GLN A 102 11.32 -4.80 -0.85
CA GLN A 102 12.70 -5.12 -0.46
C GLN A 102 13.59 -5.40 -1.67
N PHE A 103 13.06 -6.08 -2.68
CA PHE A 103 13.76 -6.34 -3.93
C PHE A 103 14.08 -5.04 -4.66
N GLY A 104 13.13 -4.09 -4.73
CA GLY A 104 13.38 -2.76 -5.28
C GLY A 104 14.51 -2.02 -4.57
N LEU A 105 14.52 -2.03 -3.23
CA LEU A 105 15.60 -1.44 -2.43
C LEU A 105 16.95 -2.13 -2.69
N ALA A 106 16.95 -3.45 -2.81
CA ALA A 106 18.15 -4.22 -3.11
C ALA A 106 18.71 -3.91 -4.50
N LEU A 107 17.85 -3.71 -5.51
CA LEU A 107 18.26 -3.30 -6.85
C LEU A 107 18.89 -1.90 -6.86
N ILE A 108 18.33 -0.95 -6.10
CA ILE A 108 18.94 0.39 -5.96
C ILE A 108 20.33 0.29 -5.32
N ARG A 109 20.50 -0.55 -4.30
CA ARG A 109 21.81 -0.82 -3.68
C ARG A 109 22.78 -1.45 -4.69
N LEU A 110 22.31 -2.44 -5.46
CA LEU A 110 23.09 -3.08 -6.49
C LEU A 110 23.53 -2.09 -7.58
N GLU A 111 22.64 -1.20 -8.03
CA GLU A 111 22.95 -0.13 -8.98
C GLU A 111 24.10 0.75 -8.46
N ASN A 112 24.05 1.14 -7.18
CA ASN A 112 25.10 1.96 -6.57
C ASN A 112 26.44 1.23 -6.52
N VAL A 113 26.44 -0.07 -6.19
CA VAL A 113 27.64 -0.91 -6.19
C VAL A 113 28.22 -1.01 -7.61
N VAL A 114 27.39 -1.37 -8.59
CA VAL A 114 27.78 -1.47 -10.00
C VAL A 114 28.37 -0.15 -10.50
N ARG A 115 27.70 0.98 -10.22
CA ARG A 115 28.17 2.31 -10.61
C ARG A 115 29.54 2.63 -9.98
N GLY A 116 29.73 2.30 -8.71
CA GLY A 116 31.02 2.43 -8.03
C GLY A 116 32.12 1.58 -8.67
N THR A 117 31.82 0.32 -8.97
CA THR A 117 32.77 -0.61 -9.62
C THR A 117 33.15 -0.15 -11.02
N ILE A 118 32.19 0.33 -11.83
CA ILE A 118 32.44 0.89 -13.16
C ILE A 118 33.36 2.12 -13.05
N CYS A 119 33.07 3.05 -12.13
CA CYS A 119 33.92 4.22 -11.90
C CYS A 119 35.36 3.83 -11.50
N GLY A 120 35.51 2.79 -10.67
CA GLY A 120 36.82 2.24 -10.30
C GLY A 120 37.55 1.59 -11.50
N ALA A 121 36.86 0.76 -12.27
CA ALA A 121 37.43 0.08 -13.44
C ALA A 121 37.94 1.09 -14.49
N ILE A 122 37.18 2.15 -14.75
CA ILE A 122 37.57 3.23 -15.67
C ILE A 122 38.86 3.92 -15.18
N ARG A 123 38.97 4.23 -13.87
CA ARG A 123 40.17 4.85 -13.29
C ARG A 123 41.42 3.98 -13.46
N HIS A 124 41.27 2.67 -13.38
CA HIS A 124 42.38 1.71 -13.50
C HIS A 124 42.57 1.16 -14.92
N LYS A 125 41.87 1.69 -15.93
CA LYS A 125 41.91 1.22 -17.34
C LYS A 125 41.62 -0.29 -17.48
N LEU A 126 40.79 -0.84 -16.58
CA LEU A 126 40.33 -2.23 -16.63
C LEU A 126 39.06 -2.34 -17.47
N ILE A 127 38.91 -3.45 -18.20
CA ILE A 127 37.68 -3.76 -18.94
C ILE A 127 36.72 -4.45 -17.97
N PRO A 128 35.59 -3.83 -17.59
CA PRO A 128 34.64 -4.46 -16.70
C PRO A 128 33.87 -5.58 -17.41
N THR A 129 33.88 -6.78 -16.84
CA THR A 129 33.05 -7.91 -17.29
C THR A 129 31.74 -7.95 -16.46
N PRO A 130 30.61 -8.43 -17.02
CA PRO A 130 29.34 -8.50 -16.28
C PRO A 130 29.42 -9.29 -14.97
N GLN A 131 30.24 -10.35 -14.94
CA GLN A 131 30.49 -11.17 -13.75
C GLN A 131 31.18 -10.40 -12.63
N ASN A 132 32.05 -9.43 -12.97
CA ASN A 132 32.75 -8.60 -11.99
C ASN A 132 31.92 -7.40 -11.53
N LEU A 133 30.84 -7.06 -12.25
CA LEU A 133 29.96 -5.94 -11.93
C LEU A 133 28.81 -6.36 -11.01
N VAL A 134 28.20 -7.51 -11.26
CA VAL A 134 26.98 -7.94 -10.57
C VAL A 134 27.32 -8.87 -9.41
N THR A 135 27.04 -8.43 -8.19
CA THR A 135 27.17 -9.24 -6.97
C THR A 135 25.79 -9.52 -6.37
N SER A 136 25.61 -10.71 -5.77
CA SER A 136 24.35 -11.09 -5.10
C SER A 136 24.24 -10.53 -3.68
N THR A 137 25.35 -10.04 -3.10
CA THR A 137 25.42 -9.55 -1.72
C THR A 137 24.35 -8.51 -1.37
N PRO A 138 24.04 -7.50 -2.21
CA PRO A 138 22.97 -6.54 -1.89
C PRO A 138 21.59 -7.20 -1.78
N LEU A 139 21.32 -8.26 -2.54
CA LEU A 139 20.07 -9.01 -2.49
C LEU A 139 20.00 -9.90 -1.25
N THR A 140 21.04 -10.71 -1.01
CA THR A 140 21.06 -11.65 0.12
C THR A 140 20.97 -10.92 1.45
N THR A 141 21.78 -9.87 1.64
CA THR A 141 21.77 -9.07 2.88
C THR A 141 20.42 -8.37 3.12
N THR A 142 19.74 -7.93 2.07
CA THR A 142 18.43 -7.29 2.20
C THR A 142 17.36 -8.31 2.60
N TYR A 143 17.37 -9.51 2.02
CA TYR A 143 16.42 -10.56 2.42
C TYR A 143 16.71 -11.14 3.81
N GLU A 144 17.97 -11.38 4.16
CA GLU A 144 18.37 -11.80 5.51
C GLU A 144 17.91 -10.78 6.55
N SER A 145 18.11 -9.49 6.28
CA SER A 145 17.63 -8.41 7.14
C SER A 145 16.10 -8.41 7.25
N PHE A 146 15.37 -8.60 6.15
CA PHE A 146 13.91 -8.68 6.17
C PHE A 146 13.42 -9.85 7.02
N PHE A 147 13.86 -11.08 6.76
CA PHE A 147 13.37 -12.24 7.51
C PHE A 147 13.84 -12.26 8.97
N GLY A 148 15.00 -11.66 9.28
CA GLY A 148 15.54 -11.60 10.63
C GLY A 148 14.96 -10.49 11.50
N LEU A 149 14.59 -9.34 10.93
CA LEU A 149 14.23 -8.13 11.70
C LEU A 149 12.81 -7.62 11.44
N HIS A 150 12.15 -8.04 10.37
CA HIS A 150 10.85 -7.47 10.03
C HIS A 150 9.78 -7.90 11.05
N PRO A 151 8.99 -6.97 11.63
CA PRO A 151 8.03 -7.30 12.70
C PRO A 151 6.94 -8.34 12.32
N LEU A 152 6.66 -8.48 11.03
CA LEU A 152 5.72 -9.48 10.49
C LEU A 152 6.39 -10.83 10.14
N SER A 153 7.72 -10.92 10.20
CA SER A 153 8.47 -12.18 10.08
C SER A 153 8.60 -12.78 11.48
N GLN A 154 7.65 -13.64 11.83
CA GLN A 154 7.52 -14.19 13.19
C GLN A 154 7.82 -15.68 13.21
N VAL A 155 8.28 -16.18 14.35
CA VAL A 155 8.42 -17.62 14.58
C VAL A 155 7.04 -18.26 14.52
N LEU A 156 6.89 -19.26 13.67
CA LEU A 156 5.63 -19.98 13.51
C LEU A 156 5.23 -20.65 14.83
N ASP A 157 4.06 -20.28 15.35
CA ASP A 157 3.37 -21.02 16.39
C ASP A 157 3.10 -22.48 15.97
N ARG A 158 3.67 -23.42 16.74
CA ARG A 158 3.64 -24.87 16.50
C ARG A 158 3.00 -25.64 17.65
N THR A 159 2.23 -24.99 18.53
CA THR A 159 1.60 -25.67 19.67
C THR A 159 0.67 -26.81 19.22
N ASN A 160 -0.10 -26.60 18.15
CA ASN A 160 -0.94 -27.62 17.52
C ASN A 160 -1.29 -27.25 16.05
N PRO A 161 -1.84 -28.18 15.25
CA PRO A 161 -2.17 -27.91 13.85
C PRO A 161 -3.15 -26.74 13.65
N LEU A 162 -4.10 -26.54 14.57
CA LEU A 162 -5.05 -25.44 14.49
C LEU A 162 -4.34 -24.10 14.70
N THR A 163 -3.48 -23.97 15.70
CA THR A 163 -2.69 -22.74 15.95
C THR A 163 -1.81 -22.38 14.76
N GLN A 164 -1.21 -23.39 14.10
CA GLN A 164 -0.40 -23.18 12.91
C GLN A 164 -1.24 -22.60 11.75
N ILE A 165 -2.42 -23.16 11.51
CA ILE A 165 -3.34 -22.70 10.46
C ILE A 165 -3.85 -21.28 10.78
N VAL A 166 -4.24 -21.02 12.03
CA VAL A 166 -4.71 -19.71 12.47
C VAL A 166 -3.60 -18.67 12.29
N HIS A 167 -2.38 -18.95 12.72
CA HIS A 167 -1.25 -18.05 12.57
C HIS A 167 -0.96 -17.71 11.09
N GLY A 168 -0.98 -18.71 10.20
CA GLY A 168 -0.82 -18.49 8.76
C GLY A 168 -1.94 -17.67 8.10
N ARG A 169 -3.08 -17.51 8.78
CA ARG A 169 -4.25 -16.75 8.30
C ARG A 169 -4.47 -15.43 9.05
N LYS A 170 -3.54 -15.01 9.90
CA LYS A 170 -3.61 -13.72 10.60
C LYS A 170 -3.37 -12.56 9.64
N SER A 171 -4.14 -11.51 9.85
CA SER A 171 -3.95 -10.19 9.27
C SER A 171 -3.57 -9.20 10.37
N SER A 172 -2.75 -8.21 10.02
CA SER A 172 -2.23 -7.24 10.99
C SER A 172 -2.27 -5.84 10.39
N TYR A 173 -2.75 -4.89 11.18
CA TYR A 173 -2.60 -3.46 10.92
C TYR A 173 -1.23 -2.91 11.35
N LEU A 174 -0.44 -3.71 12.06
CA LEU A 174 0.86 -3.31 12.60
C LEU A 174 2.00 -3.55 11.60
N GLY A 175 3.10 -2.82 11.76
CA GLY A 175 4.32 -2.96 10.97
C GLY A 175 4.65 -1.72 10.16
N PRO A 176 5.71 -1.76 9.34
CA PRO A 176 6.11 -0.62 8.51
C PRO A 176 4.99 -0.15 7.58
N GLY A 177 4.65 1.14 7.62
CA GLY A 177 3.53 1.72 6.86
C GLY A 177 2.14 1.45 7.45
N GLY A 178 2.06 0.75 8.58
CA GLY A 178 0.84 0.49 9.33
C GLY A 178 0.69 1.37 10.57
N LEU A 179 -0.13 0.89 11.50
CA LEU A 179 -0.40 1.52 12.79
C LEU A 179 0.55 0.97 13.87
N THR A 180 0.61 1.66 15.00
CA THR A 180 1.21 1.11 16.21
C THR A 180 0.12 0.85 17.25
N GLY A 181 0.33 -0.15 18.11
CA GLY A 181 -0.61 -0.46 19.19
C GLY A 181 -0.88 0.72 20.12
N ARG A 182 0.05 1.66 20.28
CA ARG A 182 -0.15 2.82 21.17
C ARG A 182 -0.86 3.99 20.48
N THR A 183 -0.70 4.14 19.16
CA THR A 183 -1.27 5.27 18.41
C THR A 183 -2.63 4.96 17.78
N ALA A 184 -3.02 3.68 17.72
CA ALA A 184 -4.29 3.29 17.15
C ALA A 184 -5.48 3.74 18.00
N SER A 185 -6.31 4.61 17.42
CA SER A 185 -7.54 5.10 18.03
C SER A 185 -8.57 3.99 18.26
N PHE A 186 -9.49 4.21 19.19
CA PHE A 186 -10.59 3.28 19.49
C PHE A 186 -11.39 2.91 18.23
N ARG A 187 -11.71 3.91 17.39
CA ARG A 187 -12.50 3.70 16.15
C ARG A 187 -11.88 2.71 15.18
N ILE A 188 -10.55 2.58 15.14
CA ILE A 188 -9.89 1.64 14.23
C ILE A 188 -9.95 0.20 14.76
N ARG A 189 -10.11 0.05 16.08
CA ARG A 189 -10.18 -1.24 16.75
C ARG A 189 -11.59 -1.82 16.74
N ASP A 190 -12.59 -0.99 16.49
CA ASP A 190 -13.98 -1.40 16.41
C ASP A 190 -14.24 -2.33 15.23
N ILE A 191 -15.26 -3.18 15.40
CA ILE A 191 -15.70 -4.11 14.36
C ILE A 191 -16.55 -3.34 13.35
N HIS A 192 -16.00 -3.11 12.16
CA HIS A 192 -16.71 -2.43 11.08
C HIS A 192 -17.62 -3.43 10.33
N PRO A 193 -18.85 -3.04 9.90
CA PRO A 193 -19.76 -3.93 9.16
C PRO A 193 -19.15 -4.59 7.92
N SER A 194 -18.23 -3.88 7.23
CA SER A 194 -17.52 -4.45 6.08
C SER A 194 -16.69 -5.69 6.41
N HIS A 195 -16.38 -5.95 7.69
CA HIS A 195 -15.67 -7.17 8.13
C HIS A 195 -16.50 -8.44 7.90
N TYR A 196 -17.82 -8.33 7.73
CA TYR A 196 -18.71 -9.46 7.53
C TYR A 196 -18.21 -10.38 6.41
N GLY A 197 -18.06 -11.67 6.74
CA GLY A 197 -17.56 -12.68 5.81
C GLY A 197 -16.10 -12.52 5.39
N ARG A 198 -15.32 -11.58 5.94
CA ARG A 198 -13.94 -11.25 5.53
C ARG A 198 -12.92 -11.36 6.66
N ILE A 199 -13.17 -10.67 7.78
CA ILE A 199 -12.33 -10.72 8.99
C ILE A 199 -13.19 -11.26 10.13
N CYS A 200 -12.65 -12.19 10.91
CA CYS A 200 -13.34 -12.74 12.08
C CYS A 200 -13.52 -11.63 13.13
N PRO A 201 -14.77 -11.32 13.56
CA PRO A 201 -15.00 -10.29 14.56
C PRO A 201 -14.64 -10.73 15.99
N ILE A 202 -14.44 -12.03 16.20
CA ILE A 202 -14.23 -12.63 17.54
C ILE A 202 -12.75 -12.93 17.77
N ASP A 203 -12.06 -13.47 16.75
CA ASP A 203 -10.66 -13.87 16.87
C ASP A 203 -9.72 -12.68 16.65
N THR A 204 -9.41 -12.01 17.75
CA THR A 204 -8.46 -10.90 17.85
C THR A 204 -7.49 -11.15 18.99
N SER A 205 -6.28 -10.58 18.91
CA SER A 205 -5.38 -10.57 20.07
C SER A 205 -5.97 -9.75 21.23
N GLU A 206 -5.63 -10.11 22.46
CA GLU A 206 -6.01 -9.35 23.65
C GLU A 206 -5.03 -8.19 23.95
N GLY A 207 -5.42 -7.30 24.88
CA GLY A 207 -4.58 -6.21 25.37
C GLY A 207 -4.36 -5.08 24.36
N ILE A 208 -3.13 -4.56 24.28
CA ILE A 208 -2.79 -3.37 23.47
C ILE A 208 -3.03 -3.59 21.97
N ASN A 209 -3.08 -4.84 21.51
CA ASN A 209 -3.24 -5.16 20.09
C ASN A 209 -4.68 -5.52 19.70
N VAL A 210 -5.66 -5.40 20.61
CA VAL A 210 -7.07 -5.69 20.32
C VAL A 210 -7.60 -4.89 19.13
N GLY A 211 -8.26 -5.58 18.20
CA GLY A 211 -8.77 -5.02 16.94
C GLY A 211 -7.69 -4.71 15.89
N LEU A 212 -6.41 -4.87 16.20
CA LEU A 212 -5.30 -4.58 15.28
C LEU A 212 -4.71 -5.83 14.64
N ILE A 213 -4.89 -6.99 15.28
CA ILE A 213 -4.52 -8.30 14.75
C ILE A 213 -5.77 -9.16 14.79
N GLY A 214 -6.15 -9.72 13.65
CA GLY A 214 -7.31 -10.58 13.53
C GLY A 214 -7.17 -11.61 12.42
N SER A 215 -7.98 -12.66 12.48
CA SER A 215 -7.92 -13.76 11.52
C SER A 215 -8.88 -13.58 10.36
N LEU A 216 -8.48 -14.06 9.17
CA LEU A 216 -9.37 -14.13 8.01
C LEU A 216 -10.49 -15.16 8.26
N THR A 217 -11.72 -14.84 7.86
CA THR A 217 -12.85 -15.78 7.91
C THR A 217 -12.61 -16.99 7.00
N ILE A 218 -13.36 -18.07 7.22
CA ILE A 218 -13.17 -19.37 6.55
C ILE A 218 -13.10 -19.24 5.02
N HIS A 219 -14.04 -18.50 4.43
CA HIS A 219 -14.19 -18.39 2.97
C HIS A 219 -13.61 -17.12 2.36
N ALA A 220 -12.98 -16.25 3.15
CA ALA A 220 -12.36 -15.03 2.64
C ALA A 220 -11.23 -15.36 1.64
N LYS A 221 -11.18 -14.59 0.56
CA LYS A 221 -10.10 -14.62 -0.42
C LYS A 221 -9.50 -13.23 -0.60
N ILE A 222 -8.22 -13.20 -0.96
CA ILE A 222 -7.54 -11.95 -1.33
C ILE A 222 -7.66 -11.83 -2.85
N GLY A 223 -8.32 -10.77 -3.31
CA GLY A 223 -8.44 -10.45 -4.73
C GLY A 223 -7.11 -9.96 -5.32
N HIS A 224 -7.03 -9.88 -6.64
CA HIS A 224 -5.83 -9.48 -7.37
C HIS A 224 -5.24 -8.11 -6.97
N LEU A 225 -6.07 -7.16 -6.52
CA LEU A 225 -5.63 -5.84 -6.05
C LEU A 225 -5.38 -5.81 -4.53
N GLY A 226 -5.50 -6.93 -3.83
CA GLY A 226 -5.34 -7.02 -2.37
C GLY A 226 -6.60 -6.65 -1.57
N SER A 227 -7.78 -6.60 -2.19
CA SER A 227 -9.06 -6.46 -1.49
C SER A 227 -9.52 -7.80 -0.90
N LEU A 228 -10.13 -7.79 0.29
CA LEU A 228 -10.74 -8.99 0.87
C LEU A 228 -12.13 -9.24 0.28
N GLU A 229 -12.30 -10.41 -0.34
CA GLU A 229 -13.54 -10.82 -0.98
C GLU A 229 -14.17 -11.98 -0.20
N SER A 230 -15.50 -12.00 -0.16
CA SER A 230 -16.27 -13.09 0.45
C SER A 230 -17.24 -13.67 -0.58
N PRO A 231 -17.49 -15.00 -0.57
CA PRO A 231 -18.45 -15.60 -1.48
C PRO A 231 -19.89 -15.40 -1.00
N PHE A 232 -20.77 -15.10 -1.95
CA PHE A 232 -22.21 -15.00 -1.80
C PHE A 232 -22.91 -15.79 -2.90
N TYR A 233 -24.15 -16.20 -2.67
CA TYR A 233 -24.98 -16.80 -3.71
C TYR A 233 -25.88 -15.75 -4.34
N GLU A 234 -25.88 -15.70 -5.66
CA GLU A 234 -26.76 -14.81 -6.42
C GLU A 234 -28.21 -15.33 -6.36
N ILE A 235 -29.09 -14.52 -5.76
CA ILE A 235 -30.53 -14.79 -5.72
C ILE A 235 -31.17 -13.99 -6.85
N SER A 236 -31.70 -14.67 -7.86
CA SER A 236 -32.41 -14.03 -8.97
C SER A 236 -33.75 -14.69 -9.22
N ALA A 237 -34.82 -13.90 -9.35
CA ALA A 237 -36.17 -14.43 -9.61
C ALA A 237 -36.28 -15.18 -10.96
N ARG A 238 -35.38 -14.88 -11.90
CA ARG A 238 -35.40 -15.39 -13.28
C ARG A 238 -34.54 -16.63 -13.51
N SER A 239 -33.64 -16.98 -12.59
CA SER A 239 -32.72 -18.10 -12.75
C SER A 239 -32.75 -19.01 -11.52
N LYS A 240 -33.07 -20.29 -11.75
CA LYS A 240 -32.98 -21.36 -10.74
C LYS A 240 -31.53 -21.86 -10.53
N LYS A 241 -30.54 -21.33 -11.26
CA LYS A 241 -29.15 -21.76 -11.13
C LYS A 241 -28.50 -21.02 -9.96
N VAL A 242 -27.99 -21.80 -9.01
CA VAL A 242 -27.18 -21.29 -7.91
C VAL A 242 -25.81 -20.90 -8.46
N ARG A 243 -25.50 -19.60 -8.40
CA ARG A 243 -24.19 -19.06 -8.81
C ARG A 243 -23.51 -18.44 -7.59
N MET A 244 -22.27 -18.85 -7.33
CA MET A 244 -21.43 -18.23 -6.32
C MET A 244 -20.67 -17.05 -6.92
N LEU A 245 -20.71 -15.90 -6.24
CA LEU A 245 -20.01 -14.66 -6.60
C LEU A 245 -19.14 -14.22 -5.44
N TYR A 246 -17.88 -13.88 -5.73
CA TYR A 246 -17.01 -13.22 -4.74
C TYR A 246 -17.22 -11.71 -4.81
N LEU A 247 -17.62 -11.11 -3.68
CA LEU A 247 -17.86 -9.67 -3.58
C LEU A 247 -16.79 -9.00 -2.74
N SER A 248 -16.13 -8.00 -3.32
CA SER A 248 -15.25 -7.08 -2.62
C SER A 248 -16.06 -6.07 -1.79
N PRO A 249 -15.47 -5.42 -0.77
CA PRO A 249 -16.21 -4.50 0.10
C PRO A 249 -16.81 -3.33 -0.67
N ASN A 250 -16.17 -2.91 -1.75
CA ASN A 250 -16.66 -1.88 -2.67
C ASN A 250 -17.94 -2.29 -3.40
N ARG A 251 -18.04 -3.55 -3.82
CA ARG A 251 -19.19 -4.04 -4.59
C ARG A 251 -20.35 -4.40 -3.68
N ASP A 252 -20.04 -4.87 -2.47
CA ASP A 252 -20.99 -5.31 -1.46
C ASP A 252 -22.03 -4.23 -1.11
N GLU A 253 -21.61 -2.96 -1.06
CA GLU A 253 -22.48 -1.81 -0.75
C GLU A 253 -23.68 -1.65 -1.70
N TYR A 254 -23.61 -2.21 -2.91
CA TYR A 254 -24.66 -2.09 -3.92
C TYR A 254 -25.65 -3.27 -3.94
N TYR A 255 -25.45 -4.28 -3.08
CA TYR A 255 -26.30 -5.46 -3.03
C TYR A 255 -27.06 -5.55 -1.70
N MET A 256 -28.29 -6.08 -1.76
CA MET A 256 -29.02 -6.49 -0.57
C MET A 256 -28.65 -7.94 -0.23
N ILE A 257 -28.07 -8.14 0.95
CA ILE A 257 -27.60 -9.46 1.40
C ILE A 257 -28.67 -10.05 2.33
N ALA A 258 -29.08 -11.29 2.05
CA ALA A 258 -29.95 -12.06 2.92
C ALA A 258 -29.13 -13.10 3.71
N ALA A 259 -29.54 -13.35 4.95
CA ALA A 259 -29.08 -14.53 5.67
C ALA A 259 -29.80 -15.77 5.10
N GLY A 260 -29.02 -16.84 4.86
CA GLY A 260 -29.54 -18.15 4.45
C GLY A 260 -29.88 -19.03 5.62
#